data_AF-A0A958ANN2-F1
#
_entry.id   AF-A0A958ANN2-F1
#
_cell.length_a   1.000
_cell.length_b   1.000
_cell.length_c   1.000
_cell.angle_alpha   90.00
_cell.angle_beta   90.00
_cell.angle_gamma   90.00
#
_symmetry.space_group_name_H-M   'P 1'
#
loop_
_entity.id
_entity.type
_entity.pdbx_description
1 polymer ?
#
loop_
_entity_poly.entity_id
_entity_poly.type
_entity_poly.pdbx_seq_one_letter_code
_entity_poly.pdbx_strand_id
1 'polypeptide(L)'
;MLKMNDVGDSNGEMALWIDGKNVSQLGKGFPKGKRVYDKFLPGQGGDGVRWSDEKNGPIYLTYPKDGRPFEGFRWRSDERLNINFLWVLLYITKAPEGHVSKIWFDNIVVAQEYIGPLQTQPNW
;
A
#
# COMPACT_ATOMS: atom_id res chain seq x y z
N MET A 1 0.89 -8.37 3.84
CA MET A 1 1.77 -8.16 5.02
C MET A 1 1.76 -6.69 5.35
N LEU A 2 1.59 -6.36 6.62
CA LEU A 2 1.71 -5.01 7.16
C LEU A 2 2.66 -5.07 8.35
N LYS A 3 3.55 -4.09 8.45
CA LYS A 3 4.45 -3.90 9.58
C LYS A 3 4.31 -2.46 10.07
N MET A 4 4.05 -2.31 11.36
CA MET A 4 3.98 -0.99 12.00
C MET A 4 5.35 -0.33 11.97
N ASN A 5 5.36 1.00 11.90
CA ASN A 5 6.57 1.79 12.09
C ASN A 5 6.95 1.86 13.57
N ASP A 6 8.23 2.12 13.83
CA ASP A 6 8.72 2.63 15.11
C ASP A 6 8.21 4.05 15.32
N VAL A 7 7.85 4.40 16.56
CA VAL A 7 7.38 5.75 16.87
C VAL A 7 8.51 6.75 16.66
N GLY A 8 8.25 7.80 15.89
CA GLY A 8 9.26 8.78 15.48
C GLY A 8 9.89 8.48 14.11
N ASP A 9 9.64 7.31 13.52
CA ASP A 9 10.09 6.97 12.17
C ASP A 9 8.92 6.65 11.22
N SER A 10 9.20 6.58 9.91
CA SER A 10 8.32 6.15 8.82
C SER A 10 8.73 4.77 8.27
N ASN A 11 9.37 3.93 9.06
CA ASN A 11 9.88 2.63 8.63
C ASN A 11 8.83 1.50 8.59
N GLY A 12 7.54 1.84 8.57
CA GLY A 12 6.47 0.87 8.35
C GLY A 12 6.52 0.29 6.93
N GLU A 13 5.99 -0.91 6.77
CA GLU A 13 6.04 -1.64 5.50
C GLU A 13 4.67 -2.21 5.12
N MET A 14 4.43 -2.32 3.83
CA MET A 14 3.27 -2.99 3.26
C MET A 14 3.69 -3.81 2.06
N ALA A 15 3.22 -5.05 2.00
CA ALA A 15 3.37 -5.90 0.83
C ALA A 15 2.09 -6.66 0.51
N LEU A 16 1.79 -6.78 -0.78
CA LEU A 16 0.61 -7.43 -1.34
C LEU A 16 1.04 -8.47 -2.36
N TRP A 17 0.42 -9.65 -2.24
CA TRP A 17 0.55 -10.73 -3.20
C TRP A 17 -0.83 -11.06 -3.76
N ILE A 18 -0.88 -11.35 -5.06
CA ILE A 18 -2.06 -11.89 -5.75
C ILE A 18 -1.58 -13.15 -6.46
N ASP A 19 -2.25 -14.27 -6.23
CA ASP A 19 -1.89 -15.59 -6.80
C ASP A 19 -0.41 -15.95 -6.58
N GLY A 20 0.08 -15.77 -5.35
CA GLY A 20 1.49 -16.03 -5.01
C GLY A 20 2.49 -14.99 -5.53
N LYS A 21 2.12 -14.13 -6.48
CA LYS A 21 2.99 -13.13 -7.08
C LYS A 21 2.99 -11.84 -6.26
N ASN A 22 4.17 -11.33 -5.93
CA ASN A 22 4.33 -10.02 -5.31
C ASN A 22 3.92 -8.94 -6.32
N VAL A 23 2.88 -8.17 -6.00
CA VAL A 23 2.36 -7.08 -6.86
C VAL A 23 2.66 -5.69 -6.29
N SER A 24 3.00 -5.62 -5.00
CA SER A 24 3.35 -4.38 -4.33
C SER A 24 4.19 -4.71 -3.11
N GLN A 25 5.29 -3.98 -2.92
CA GLN A 25 6.12 -4.07 -1.73
C GLN A 25 6.78 -2.72 -1.50
N LEU A 26 6.34 -2.01 -0.47
CA LEU A 26 6.77 -0.66 -0.12
C LEU A 26 7.28 -0.64 1.32
N GLY A 27 8.45 -0.05 1.51
CA GLY A 27 9.08 0.20 2.80
C GLY A 27 10.02 1.40 2.72
N LYS A 28 10.46 1.94 3.85
CA LYS A 28 11.39 3.07 3.84
C LYS A 28 12.65 2.69 3.05
N GLY A 29 12.94 3.46 1.99
CA GLY A 29 14.07 3.21 1.10
C GLY A 29 13.74 2.40 -0.17
N PHE A 30 12.55 1.81 -0.30
CA PHE A 30 12.20 0.99 -1.46
C PHE A 30 10.68 0.87 -1.72
N PRO A 31 10.26 0.76 -2.99
CA PRO A 31 11.07 0.86 -4.20
C PRO A 31 11.40 2.33 -4.47
N LYS A 32 12.20 2.59 -5.51
CA LYS A 32 12.30 3.96 -6.04
C LYS A 32 11.06 4.29 -6.88
N GLY A 33 10.66 5.55 -6.91
CA GLY A 33 9.52 6.01 -7.68
C GLY A 33 9.27 7.51 -7.53
N LYS A 34 8.08 7.97 -7.94
CA LYS A 34 7.66 9.37 -7.80
C LYS A 34 6.32 9.49 -7.12
N ARG A 35 6.08 10.66 -6.50
CA ARG A 35 4.75 11.02 -5.99
C ARG A 35 3.97 11.87 -6.97
N VAL A 36 2.68 11.56 -7.05
CA VAL A 36 1.64 12.36 -7.68
C VAL A 36 0.48 12.39 -6.70
N TYR A 37 0.46 13.42 -5.85
CA TYR A 37 -0.46 13.58 -4.73
C TYR A 37 -0.45 12.35 -3.80
N ASP A 38 -1.58 11.67 -3.68
CA ASP A 38 -1.85 10.49 -2.87
C ASP A 38 -1.22 9.21 -3.45
N LYS A 39 -0.68 9.27 -4.68
CA LYS A 39 -0.12 8.12 -5.38
C LYS A 39 1.39 8.13 -5.33
N PHE A 40 1.96 6.97 -5.02
CA PHE A 40 3.35 6.66 -5.32
C PHE A 40 3.40 5.76 -6.54
N LEU A 41 4.26 6.08 -7.50
CA LEU A 41 4.42 5.37 -8.77
C LEU A 41 5.82 4.71 -8.79
N PRO A 42 5.93 3.42 -8.41
CA PRO A 42 7.18 2.70 -8.44
C PRO A 42 7.83 2.69 -9.84
N GLY A 43 9.16 2.77 -9.87
CA GLY A 43 9.97 2.71 -11.09
C GLY A 43 9.87 3.93 -12.00
N GLN A 44 9.17 4.99 -11.58
CA GLN A 44 8.96 6.19 -12.40
C GLN A 44 9.70 7.41 -11.86
N GLY A 45 10.28 8.18 -12.79
CA GLY A 45 10.87 9.49 -12.57
C GLY A 45 10.14 10.65 -13.26
N GLY A 46 10.81 11.79 -13.39
CA GLY A 46 10.29 12.99 -14.03
C GLY A 46 9.46 13.86 -13.08
N ASP A 47 8.53 14.64 -13.61
CA ASP A 47 7.76 15.57 -12.79
C ASP A 47 6.73 14.84 -11.92
N GLY A 48 6.58 15.38 -10.71
CA GLY A 48 5.62 14.94 -9.72
C GLY A 48 5.18 16.08 -8.81
N VAL A 49 4.23 15.77 -7.96
CA VAL A 49 3.60 16.73 -7.05
C VAL A 49 3.28 16.03 -5.74
N ARG A 50 3.45 16.71 -4.62
CA ARG A 50 2.97 16.25 -3.31
C ARG A 50 2.42 17.41 -2.50
N TRP A 51 1.55 17.11 -1.55
CA TRP A 51 1.13 18.10 -0.55
C TRP A 51 2.29 18.41 0.41
N SER A 52 2.37 19.67 0.85
CA SER A 52 3.28 20.13 1.90
C SER A 52 2.48 20.89 2.95
N ASP A 53 2.49 20.39 4.18
CA ASP A 53 1.83 21.06 5.30
C ASP A 53 2.49 22.41 5.62
N GLU A 54 3.82 22.49 5.54
CA GLU A 54 4.58 23.73 5.76
C GLU A 54 4.19 24.85 4.81
N LYS A 55 3.85 24.51 3.57
CA LYS A 55 3.41 25.49 2.56
C LYS A 55 1.89 25.61 2.46
N ASN A 56 1.15 24.76 3.19
CA ASN A 56 -0.30 24.60 3.08
C ASN A 56 -0.76 24.50 1.61
N GLY A 57 -0.09 23.66 0.82
CA GLY A 57 -0.34 23.59 -0.62
C GLY A 57 0.49 22.55 -1.38
N PRO A 58 0.23 22.37 -2.68
CA PRO A 58 1.01 21.47 -3.52
C PRO A 58 2.43 22.01 -3.74
N ILE A 59 3.39 21.11 -3.72
CA ILE A 59 4.75 21.35 -4.17
C ILE A 59 5.08 20.48 -5.37
N TYR A 60 5.66 21.11 -6.39
CA TYR A 60 6.10 20.44 -7.60
C TYR A 60 7.57 20.06 -7.47
N LEU A 61 7.91 18.86 -7.91
CA LEU A 61 9.21 18.24 -7.74
C LEU A 61 9.59 17.51 -9.03
N THR A 62 10.87 17.61 -9.41
CA THR A 62 11.43 16.76 -10.46
C THR A 62 12.21 15.61 -9.81
N TYR A 63 11.83 14.39 -10.16
CA TYR A 63 12.44 13.15 -9.69
C TYR A 63 13.51 12.69 -10.69
N PRO A 64 14.62 12.06 -10.21
CA PRO A 64 15.55 11.35 -11.08
C PRO A 64 14.83 10.34 -11.99
N LYS A 65 15.46 9.94 -13.09
CA LYS A 65 14.85 9.02 -14.09
C LYS A 65 14.31 7.72 -13.47
N ASP A 66 15.01 7.19 -12.47
CA ASP A 66 14.67 5.97 -11.73
C ASP A 66 13.80 6.24 -10.48
N GLY A 67 13.43 7.49 -10.23
CA GLY A 67 12.67 7.91 -9.05
C GLY A 67 13.55 8.13 -7.81
N ARG A 68 12.90 8.48 -6.69
CA ARG A 68 13.51 8.54 -5.37
C ARG A 68 13.04 7.36 -4.51
N PRO A 69 13.86 6.89 -3.56
CA PRO A 69 13.44 5.88 -2.58
C PRO A 69 12.11 6.27 -1.91
N PHE A 70 11.20 5.31 -1.75
CA PHE A 70 9.97 5.53 -1.00
C PHE A 70 10.29 6.01 0.42
N GLU A 71 9.60 7.05 0.88
CA GLU A 71 9.90 7.69 2.16
C GLU A 71 9.44 6.84 3.37
N GLY A 72 8.61 5.81 3.09
CA GLY A 72 8.11 4.86 4.07
C GLY A 72 6.73 5.24 4.63
N PHE A 73 6.11 4.29 5.35
CA PHE A 73 4.82 4.48 6.00
C PHE A 73 4.98 4.87 7.46
N ARG A 74 4.22 5.89 7.90
CA ARG A 74 4.03 6.20 9.32
C ARG A 74 2.58 5.94 9.72
N TRP A 75 2.28 4.70 10.08
CA TRP A 75 0.96 4.23 10.50
C TRP A 75 0.56 4.73 11.89
N ARG A 76 1.54 4.92 12.79
CA ARG A 76 1.32 5.37 14.18
C ARG A 76 2.35 6.41 14.62
N SER A 77 1.98 7.20 15.61
CA SER A 77 2.86 8.09 16.38
C SER A 77 2.81 7.83 17.89
N ASP A 78 2.07 6.82 18.31
CA ASP A 78 1.93 6.38 19.69
C ASP A 78 2.03 4.85 19.71
N GLU A 79 2.85 4.29 20.59
CA GLU A 79 3.14 2.85 20.62
C GLU A 79 1.91 2.01 21.01
N ARG A 80 0.92 2.63 21.65
CA ARG A 80 -0.33 1.96 22.05
C ARG A 80 -1.26 1.70 20.86
N LEU A 81 -1.04 2.38 19.73
CA LEU A 81 -1.85 2.21 18.52
C LEU A 81 -1.24 1.11 17.65
N ASN A 82 -1.87 -0.07 17.66
CA ASN A 82 -1.51 -1.22 16.85
C ASN A 82 -2.65 -1.61 15.89
N ILE A 83 -2.34 -2.47 14.92
CA ILE A 83 -3.35 -3.09 14.06
C ILE A 83 -4.29 -3.90 14.95
N ASN A 84 -5.58 -3.58 14.93
CA ASN A 84 -6.56 -4.14 15.86
C ASN A 84 -7.83 -4.69 15.20
N PHE A 85 -8.00 -4.49 13.88
CA PHE A 85 -9.14 -5.03 13.16
C PHE A 85 -8.78 -5.35 11.71
N LEU A 86 -9.49 -6.34 11.17
CA LEU A 86 -9.52 -6.64 9.74
C LEU A 86 -10.89 -6.20 9.21
N TRP A 87 -10.90 -5.41 8.14
CA TRP A 87 -12.13 -5.05 7.45
C TRP A 87 -12.17 -5.63 6.05
N VAL A 88 -13.11 -6.54 5.82
CA VAL A 88 -13.45 -7.01 4.48
C VAL A 88 -14.57 -6.11 3.96
N LEU A 89 -14.21 -5.08 3.21
CA LEU A 89 -15.14 -4.07 2.73
C LEU A 89 -15.35 -4.19 1.22
N LEU A 90 -16.61 -4.25 0.82
CA LEU A 90 -17.04 -4.10 -0.57
C LEU A 90 -17.97 -2.90 -0.67
N TYR A 91 -17.60 -1.93 -1.51
CA TYR A 91 -18.43 -0.77 -1.83
C TYR A 91 -18.48 -0.58 -3.34
N ILE A 92 -19.68 -0.70 -3.92
CA ILE A 92 -19.90 -0.67 -5.37
C ILE A 92 -20.67 0.59 -5.72
N THR A 93 -20.02 1.53 -6.38
CA THR A 93 -20.62 2.82 -6.77
C THR A 93 -21.26 2.80 -8.17
N LYS A 94 -20.94 1.78 -8.98
CA LYS A 94 -21.48 1.60 -10.33
C LYS A 94 -21.72 0.12 -10.58
N ALA A 95 -22.96 -0.25 -10.85
CA ALA A 95 -23.36 -1.57 -11.33
C ALA A 95 -24.17 -1.38 -12.62
N PRO A 96 -23.95 -2.20 -13.67
CA PRO A 96 -24.81 -2.18 -14.85
C PRO A 96 -26.27 -2.46 -14.48
N GLU A 97 -27.21 -1.85 -15.19
CA GLU A 97 -28.64 -2.08 -14.98
C GLU A 97 -28.99 -3.56 -15.15
N GLY A 98 -29.88 -4.07 -14.30
CA GLY A 98 -30.29 -5.48 -14.31
C GLY A 98 -29.24 -6.47 -13.80
N HIS A 99 -28.09 -6.01 -13.29
CA HIS A 99 -27.02 -6.87 -12.80
C HIS A 99 -26.89 -6.82 -11.27
N VAL A 100 -26.68 -7.98 -10.66
CA VAL A 100 -26.29 -8.10 -9.25
C VAL A 100 -24.78 -8.30 -9.19
N SER A 101 -24.08 -7.39 -8.54
CA SER A 101 -22.66 -7.61 -8.22
C SER A 101 -22.56 -8.53 -7.01
N LYS A 102 -21.85 -9.65 -7.18
CA LYS A 102 -21.66 -10.65 -6.13
C LYS A 102 -20.17 -10.93 -5.97
N ILE A 103 -19.70 -10.94 -4.72
CA ILE A 103 -18.34 -11.32 -4.36
C ILE A 103 -18.42 -12.40 -3.30
N TRP A 104 -17.55 -13.41 -3.44
CA TRP A 104 -17.38 -14.48 -2.48
C TRP A 104 -16.03 -14.31 -1.80
N PHE A 105 -16.03 -14.34 -0.47
CA PHE A 105 -14.81 -14.39 0.33
C PHE A 105 -14.75 -15.75 1.01
N ASP A 106 -13.59 -16.38 0.97
CA ASP A 106 -13.34 -17.65 1.65
C ASP A 106 -11.88 -17.71 2.10
N ASN A 107 -11.55 -18.59 3.05
CA ASN A 107 -10.19 -18.83 3.58
C ASN A 107 -9.47 -17.57 4.10
N ILE A 108 -10.18 -16.72 4.85
CA ILE A 108 -9.58 -15.53 5.47
C ILE A 108 -8.74 -15.95 6.67
N VAL A 109 -7.43 -15.75 6.57
CA VAL A 109 -6.47 -16.03 7.63
C VAL A 109 -5.81 -14.74 8.09
N VAL A 110 -5.76 -14.51 9.40
CA VAL A 110 -5.01 -13.42 10.03
C VAL A 110 -3.95 -14.03 10.94
N ALA A 111 -2.71 -13.57 10.79
CA ALA A 111 -1.58 -14.01 11.58
C ALA A 111 -0.78 -12.79 12.07
N GLN A 112 -0.10 -12.94 13.21
CA GLN A 112 0.77 -11.90 13.77
C GLN A 112 2.13 -11.83 13.06
N GLU A 113 2.53 -12.93 12.43
CA GLU A 113 3.75 -13.04 11.64
C GLU A 113 3.44 -13.37 10.19
N TYR A 114 4.39 -13.09 9.30
CA TYR A 114 4.21 -13.36 7.89
C TYR A 114 4.24 -14.87 7.60
N ILE A 115 3.12 -15.40 7.13
CA ILE A 115 2.94 -16.83 6.80
C ILE A 115 3.11 -17.17 5.31
N GLY A 116 3.54 -16.21 4.48
CA GLY A 116 3.64 -16.40 3.03
C GLY A 116 2.28 -16.29 2.30
N PRO A 117 2.28 -16.10 0.96
CA PRO A 117 1.08 -16.26 0.18
C PRO A 117 0.75 -17.75 0.03
N LEU A 118 -0.53 -18.07 -0.18
CA LEU A 118 -0.91 -19.39 -0.67
C LEU A 118 -0.19 -19.63 -2.00
N GLN A 119 0.53 -20.75 -2.10
CA GLN A 119 1.07 -21.19 -3.36
C GLN A 119 -0.09 -21.51 -4.31
N THR A 120 0.04 -21.14 -5.58
CA THR A 120 -0.89 -21.62 -6.61
C THR A 120 -0.80 -23.14 -6.62
N GLN A 121 -1.83 -23.82 -6.12
CA GLN A 121 -2.01 -25.24 -6.41
C GLN A 121 -2.12 -25.34 -7.95
N PRO A 122 -1.32 -26.19 -8.62
CA PRO A 122 -1.58 -26.47 -10.03
C PRO A 122 -3.02 -26.99 -10.15
N ASN A 123 -3.79 -26.34 -11.03
CA ASN A 123 -5.23 -26.54 -11.22
C ASN A 123 -5.61 -28.03 -11.20
N TRP A 124 -6.70 -28.36 -10.49
CA TRP A 124 -7.39 -29.64 -10.61
C TRP A 124 -8.31 -29.60 -11.83
#